data_AF-A0A098BW94-F1
#
_entry.id   AF-A0A098BW94-F1
#
_cell.length_a   1.000
_cell.length_b   1.000
_cell.length_c   1.000
_cell.angle_alpha   90.00
_cell.angle_beta   90.00
_cell.angle_gamma   90.00
#
_symmetry.space_group_name_H-M   'P 1'
#
loop_
_entity.id
_entity.type
_entity.pdbx_description
1 polymer ?
#
loop_
_entity_poly.entity_id
_entity_poly.type
_entity_poly.pdbx_seq_one_letter_code
_entity_poly.pdbx_strand_id
1 'polypeptide(L)'
;MKQINFSKLLKISSVMLVVCVVCSCTYIDDKMDSFDNRSGLYSEEVEKSYPKSKSSGAVFLLIDEESIDNDSEPNMFKDWEINGNISEIGLRKILPYFKENVGKQIPLFTGQVGDEGWFAPTYIPTSWSDAGPGSDGSFNYFMAGLGLGYNGNEEHLEKVPGVVPLRASGISMLKGKTVYAVVYEDDLSVNYTPFYANLKGENLGVVAFTILEVVESKEGSSSSLPVAIVRIEDASLVSTYPLMLFSNAPIPFSSSEPMDIKPSINVASAKLVDAW
;
A
#
# COMPACT_ATOMS: atom_id res chain seq x y z
N MET A 1 -78.20 48.96 38.10
CA MET A 1 -78.26 49.13 36.63
C MET A 1 -77.01 48.48 36.07
N LYS A 2 -76.98 47.59 35.07
CA LYS A 2 -77.97 46.92 34.21
C LYS A 2 -77.33 45.55 33.89
N GLN A 3 -78.11 44.48 33.99
CA GLN A 3 -77.83 43.26 33.22
C GLN A 3 -78.03 43.57 31.73
N ILE A 4 -77.30 42.88 30.85
CA ILE A 4 -77.85 42.04 29.77
C ILE A 4 -76.70 41.28 29.10
N ASN A 5 -77.01 40.02 28.81
CA ASN A 5 -76.18 38.96 28.24
C ASN A 5 -76.55 38.77 26.74
N PHE A 6 -75.87 37.86 26.05
CA PHE A 6 -75.98 37.45 24.63
C PHE A 6 -75.06 38.24 23.67
N SER A 7 -74.23 37.61 22.83
CA SER A 7 -74.42 36.37 22.07
C SER A 7 -73.10 35.87 21.46
N LYS A 8 -73.01 34.54 21.25
CA LYS A 8 -72.54 33.82 20.02
C LYS A 8 -71.23 34.30 19.35
N LEU A 9 -70.29 33.51 18.84
CA LEU A 9 -70.14 32.08 18.52
C LEU A 9 -68.71 31.96 17.93
N LEU A 10 -67.93 30.94 18.32
CA LEU A 10 -67.02 30.08 17.52
C LEU A 10 -65.93 29.52 18.46
N LYS A 11 -65.91 28.24 18.88
CA LYS A 11 -65.59 27.00 18.11
C LYS A 11 -64.29 27.19 17.31
N ILE A 12 -63.21 26.40 17.39
CA ILE A 12 -62.83 25.05 17.84
C ILE A 12 -61.28 25.16 17.88
N SER A 13 -60.52 24.60 18.83
CA SER A 13 -60.03 23.23 18.66
C SER A 13 -59.28 22.75 19.90
N SER A 14 -59.62 21.52 20.25
CA SER A 14 -59.04 20.69 21.29
C SER A 14 -57.58 20.38 20.94
N VAL A 15 -56.65 20.68 21.84
CA VAL A 15 -55.32 20.06 21.82
C VAL A 15 -55.32 19.02 22.92
N MET A 16 -55.69 17.80 22.54
CA MET A 16 -55.52 16.63 23.40
C MET A 16 -54.03 16.26 23.36
N LEU A 17 -53.37 16.37 24.50
CA LEU A 17 -52.00 15.89 24.70
C LEU A 17 -52.04 14.35 24.69
N VAL A 18 -51.84 13.74 23.53
CA VAL A 18 -51.60 12.30 23.40
C VAL A 18 -50.13 12.05 23.69
N VAL A 19 -49.86 11.44 24.85
CA VAL A 19 -48.55 10.89 25.18
C VAL A 19 -48.37 9.63 24.33
N CYS A 20 -47.75 9.78 23.17
CA CYS A 20 -47.22 8.65 22.41
C CYS A 20 -45.98 8.13 23.12
N VAL A 21 -46.12 7.02 23.85
CA VAL A 21 -44.98 6.16 24.17
C VAL A 21 -44.55 5.53 22.84
N VAL A 22 -43.63 6.18 22.14
CA VAL A 22 -42.87 5.53 21.08
C VAL A 22 -41.98 4.51 21.77
N CYS A 23 -42.44 3.26 21.76
CA CYS A 23 -41.59 2.10 21.87
C CYS A 23 -40.71 2.12 20.61
N SER A 24 -39.63 2.90 20.66
CA SER A 24 -38.57 2.80 19.67
C SER A 24 -37.92 1.45 19.90
N CYS A 25 -38.40 0.44 19.18
CA CYS A 25 -37.54 -0.64 18.75
C CYS A 25 -36.38 0.04 18.02
N THR A 26 -35.30 0.31 18.74
CA THR A 26 -34.01 0.49 18.12
C THR A 26 -33.79 -0.83 17.40
N TYR A 27 -33.98 -0.82 16.08
CA TYR A 27 -33.17 -1.64 15.21
C TYR A 27 -31.73 -1.26 15.57
N ILE A 28 -31.18 -1.98 16.54
CA ILE A 28 -29.77 -2.23 16.59
C ILE A 28 -29.55 -2.97 15.27
N ASP A 29 -29.20 -2.20 14.24
CA ASP A 29 -28.51 -2.76 13.10
C ASP A 29 -27.18 -3.23 13.67
N ASP A 30 -27.20 -4.42 14.28
CA ASP A 30 -26.03 -5.22 14.56
C ASP A 30 -25.48 -5.67 13.20
N LYS A 31 -25.05 -4.71 12.37
CA LYS A 31 -23.81 -4.88 11.64
C LYS A 31 -22.69 -4.81 12.67
N MET A 32 -22.64 -5.90 13.43
CA MET A 32 -21.42 -6.42 13.97
C MET A 32 -20.54 -6.72 12.75
N ASP A 33 -19.85 -5.69 12.25
CA ASP A 33 -18.72 -5.80 11.29
C ASP A 33 -17.52 -6.47 11.97
N SER A 34 -17.78 -7.39 12.90
CA SER A 34 -16.77 -8.31 13.43
C SER A 34 -16.77 -9.52 12.52
N PHE A 35 -15.88 -9.47 11.54
CA PHE A 35 -14.81 -10.44 11.35
C PHE A 35 -14.13 -10.00 10.06
N ASP A 36 -13.26 -9.00 10.20
CA ASP A 36 -12.26 -8.61 9.21
C ASP A 36 -11.21 -9.73 9.09
N ASN A 37 -11.66 -10.95 8.76
CA ASN A 37 -10.80 -12.10 8.53
C ASN A 37 -10.39 -12.09 7.06
N ARG A 38 -9.83 -10.96 6.60
CA ARG A 38 -9.48 -10.75 5.18
C ARG A 38 -8.54 -11.84 4.67
N SER A 39 -7.78 -12.50 5.54
CA SER A 39 -6.90 -13.61 5.17
C SER A 39 -6.87 -14.74 6.21
N GLY A 40 -7.98 -15.44 6.45
CA GLY A 40 -7.99 -16.58 7.39
C GLY A 40 -6.82 -17.58 7.17
N LEU A 41 -6.32 -17.66 5.93
CA LEU A 41 -5.16 -18.44 5.48
C LEU A 41 -3.81 -18.11 6.17
N TYR A 42 -3.63 -16.86 6.61
CA TYR A 42 -2.40 -16.36 7.25
C TYR A 42 -2.61 -15.83 8.67
N SER A 43 -3.77 -16.17 9.28
CA SER A 43 -4.16 -15.71 10.62
C SER A 43 -3.08 -16.01 11.67
N GLU A 44 -2.53 -17.23 11.67
CA GLU A 44 -1.47 -17.62 12.60
C GLU A 44 -0.22 -16.74 12.48
N GLU A 45 0.17 -16.34 11.26
CA GLU A 45 1.35 -15.52 11.05
C GLU A 45 1.11 -14.04 11.36
N VAL A 46 -0.11 -13.55 11.12
CA VAL A 46 -0.55 -12.17 11.41
C VAL A 46 -0.76 -11.94 12.91
N GLU A 47 -1.19 -12.95 13.66
CA GLU A 47 -1.42 -12.86 15.11
C GLU A 47 -0.13 -13.01 15.93
N LYS A 48 0.99 -13.41 15.31
CA LYS A 48 2.28 -13.51 16.00
C LYS A 48 2.71 -12.14 16.53
N SER A 49 3.32 -12.17 17.70
CA SER A 49 3.95 -10.98 18.28
C SER A 49 5.34 -10.78 17.67
N TYR A 50 5.51 -9.68 16.94
CA TYR A 50 6.80 -9.27 16.41
C TYR A 50 7.31 -8.03 17.14
N PRO A 51 8.63 -7.93 17.40
CA PRO A 51 9.20 -6.72 17.97
C PRO A 51 8.95 -5.51 17.05
N LYS A 52 8.85 -4.33 17.66
CA LYS A 52 8.83 -3.08 16.89
C LYS A 52 10.16 -2.91 16.16
N SER A 53 10.09 -2.52 14.88
CA SER A 53 11.27 -2.20 14.09
C SER A 53 12.06 -1.09 14.77
N LYS A 54 13.39 -1.24 14.83
CA LYS A 54 14.33 -0.19 15.26
C LYS A 54 15.09 0.37 14.06
N SER A 55 14.46 0.43 12.89
CA SER A 55 15.14 0.81 11.65
C SER A 55 15.73 2.23 11.74
N SER A 56 16.92 2.40 11.17
CA SER A 56 17.62 3.68 11.02
C SER A 56 17.47 4.31 9.64
N GLY A 57 16.62 3.72 8.79
CA GLY A 57 16.34 4.13 7.41
C GLY A 57 15.13 3.39 6.86
N ALA A 58 14.70 3.73 5.65
CA ALA A 58 13.63 3.05 4.93
C ALA A 58 14.15 2.51 3.60
N VAL A 59 13.89 1.24 3.31
CA VAL A 59 14.24 0.64 2.03
C VAL A 59 13.27 1.17 0.98
N PHE A 60 13.80 1.77 -0.07
CA PHE A 60 13.03 2.21 -1.21
C PHE A 60 12.63 1.00 -2.06
N LEU A 61 11.34 0.73 -2.17
CA LEU A 61 10.77 -0.23 -3.10
C LEU A 61 9.74 0.42 -4.04
N LEU A 62 9.43 -0.28 -5.12
CA LEU A 62 8.25 -0.04 -5.95
C LEU A 62 7.33 -1.25 -5.78
N ILE A 63 6.04 -0.98 -5.71
CA ILE A 63 5.02 -2.02 -5.55
C ILE A 63 4.06 -1.90 -6.72
N ASP A 64 3.82 -3.04 -7.34
CA ASP A 64 2.90 -3.22 -8.44
C ASP A 64 1.45 -3.38 -7.96
N GLU A 65 0.50 -3.24 -8.90
CA GLU A 65 -0.94 -3.34 -8.65
C GLU A 65 -1.29 -4.66 -7.96
N GLU A 66 -0.75 -5.81 -8.42
CA GLU A 66 -1.16 -7.13 -7.92
C GLU A 66 -0.84 -7.37 -6.44
N SER A 67 -0.01 -6.52 -5.85
CA SER A 67 0.29 -6.58 -4.42
C SER A 67 -0.72 -5.84 -3.56
N ILE A 68 -1.32 -4.76 -4.09
CA ILE A 68 -2.25 -3.85 -3.42
C ILE A 68 -3.36 -3.49 -4.40
N ASP A 69 -4.26 -4.45 -4.61
CA ASP A 69 -5.37 -4.36 -5.57
C ASP A 69 -6.73 -4.58 -4.87
N ASN A 70 -7.79 -4.06 -5.49
CA ASN A 70 -9.17 -4.14 -5.02
C ASN A 70 -9.81 -5.53 -5.22
N ASP A 71 -9.33 -6.31 -6.18
CA ASP A 71 -9.92 -7.60 -6.57
C ASP A 71 -9.01 -8.80 -6.22
N SER A 72 -7.89 -8.54 -5.54
CA SER A 72 -6.91 -9.56 -5.21
C SER A 72 -6.93 -9.98 -3.72
N GLU A 73 -7.07 -11.29 -3.50
CA GLU A 73 -6.70 -11.90 -2.22
C GLU A 73 -5.21 -11.62 -1.93
N PRO A 74 -4.79 -11.46 -0.65
CA PRO A 74 -5.51 -11.81 0.57
C PRO A 74 -6.16 -10.62 1.29
N ASN A 75 -6.20 -9.42 0.72
CA ASN A 75 -6.81 -8.27 1.41
C ASN A 75 -8.08 -7.76 0.75
N MET A 76 -8.26 -7.99 -0.56
CA MET A 76 -9.42 -7.52 -1.33
C MET A 76 -9.72 -6.05 -0.98
N PHE A 77 -8.77 -5.17 -1.30
CA PHE A 77 -8.92 -3.76 -0.95
C PHE A 77 -10.15 -3.17 -1.65
N LYS A 78 -10.51 -1.94 -1.31
CA LYS A 78 -11.54 -1.19 -2.05
C LYS A 78 -10.85 -0.05 -2.78
N ASP A 79 -11.37 0.39 -3.91
CA ASP A 79 -10.75 1.47 -4.72
C ASP A 79 -10.40 2.68 -3.85
N TRP A 80 -11.34 3.11 -3.00
CA TRP A 80 -11.14 4.26 -2.12
C TRP A 80 -10.22 3.98 -0.92
N GLU A 81 -9.97 2.71 -0.58
CA GLU A 81 -9.00 2.30 0.44
C GLU A 81 -7.56 2.41 -0.09
N ILE A 82 -7.37 2.33 -1.41
CA ILE A 82 -6.05 2.34 -2.08
C ILE A 82 -5.84 3.50 -3.05
N ASN A 83 -6.81 4.40 -3.21
CA ASN A 83 -6.84 5.51 -4.17
C ASN A 83 -7.09 5.13 -5.66
N GLY A 84 -7.57 3.93 -5.99
CA GLY A 84 -7.85 3.54 -7.38
C GLY A 84 -8.90 4.43 -8.07
N ASN A 85 -9.71 5.17 -7.30
CA ASN A 85 -10.66 6.13 -7.87
C ASN A 85 -10.08 7.53 -8.16
N ILE A 86 -8.81 7.77 -7.80
CA ILE A 86 -8.09 9.02 -8.03
C ILE A 86 -6.66 8.79 -8.54
N SER A 87 -6.34 7.58 -9.00
CA SER A 87 -5.05 7.24 -9.60
C SER A 87 -4.70 8.25 -10.69
N GLU A 88 -3.46 8.70 -10.67
CA GLU A 88 -2.92 9.61 -11.68
C GLU A 88 -1.39 9.51 -11.70
N ILE A 89 -0.80 9.85 -12.84
CA ILE A 89 0.65 9.95 -12.98
C ILE A 89 1.18 10.95 -11.94
N GLY A 90 2.15 10.50 -11.12
CA GLY A 90 2.79 11.35 -10.12
C GLY A 90 2.01 11.48 -8.81
N LEU A 91 0.94 10.71 -8.58
CA LEU A 91 0.27 10.67 -7.29
C LEU A 91 1.21 10.11 -6.21
N ARG A 92 1.41 10.86 -5.12
CA ARG A 92 2.27 10.48 -3.99
C ARG A 92 1.57 10.61 -2.64
N LYS A 93 0.24 10.52 -2.65
CA LYS A 93 -0.57 10.53 -1.41
C LYS A 93 -0.43 9.19 -0.70
N ILE A 94 -0.45 9.21 0.63
CA ILE A 94 -0.48 7.98 1.42
C ILE A 94 -1.80 7.25 1.15
N LEU A 95 -1.75 5.94 0.90
CA LEU A 95 -2.95 5.12 0.68
C LEU A 95 -3.85 5.16 1.94
N PRO A 96 -5.16 5.43 1.81
CA PRO A 96 -6.07 5.60 2.94
C PRO A 96 -6.07 4.45 3.94
N TYR A 97 -6.10 3.20 3.45
CA TYR A 97 -6.08 2.03 4.33
C TYR A 97 -4.80 1.97 5.18
N PHE A 98 -3.64 2.23 4.57
CA PHE A 98 -2.36 2.23 5.27
C PHE A 98 -2.27 3.37 6.29
N LYS A 99 -2.85 4.53 5.97
CA LYS A 99 -2.93 5.66 6.90
C LYS A 99 -3.80 5.35 8.13
N GLU A 100 -4.92 4.67 7.94
CA GLU A 100 -5.90 4.42 9.00
C GLU A 100 -5.57 3.19 9.85
N ASN A 101 -4.71 2.30 9.37
CA ASN A 101 -4.39 1.02 10.00
C ASN A 101 -2.95 0.90 10.48
N VAL A 102 -2.29 2.01 10.83
CA VAL A 102 -0.92 1.99 11.39
C VAL A 102 -0.82 1.04 12.58
N GLY A 103 0.17 0.15 12.54
CA GLY A 103 0.41 -0.89 13.55
C GLY A 103 -0.31 -2.21 13.28
N LYS A 104 -1.31 -2.25 12.38
CA LYS A 104 -1.97 -3.49 11.96
C LYS A 104 -0.98 -4.37 11.20
N GLN A 105 -1.09 -5.69 11.42
CA GLN A 105 -0.37 -6.69 10.65
C GLN A 105 -1.28 -7.21 9.55
N ILE A 106 -0.78 -7.30 8.32
CA ILE A 106 -1.52 -7.82 7.16
C ILE A 106 -0.57 -8.67 6.30
N PRO A 107 -1.08 -9.69 5.60
CA PRO A 107 -0.33 -10.29 4.49
C PRO A 107 -0.38 -9.38 3.27
N LEU A 108 0.65 -9.39 2.42
CA LEU A 108 0.64 -8.79 1.09
C LEU A 108 1.13 -9.83 0.09
N PHE A 109 0.42 -9.93 -1.04
CA PHE A 109 0.89 -10.71 -2.17
C PHE A 109 2.14 -10.04 -2.78
N THR A 110 3.00 -10.84 -3.39
CA THR A 110 4.26 -10.33 -4.00
C THR A 110 4.40 -10.75 -5.46
N GLY A 111 3.30 -11.22 -6.07
CA GLY A 111 3.22 -11.62 -7.47
C GLY A 111 3.55 -13.08 -7.72
N GLN A 112 4.01 -13.35 -8.94
CA GLN A 112 4.42 -14.66 -9.41
C GLN A 112 5.68 -14.52 -10.27
N VAL A 113 6.40 -15.62 -10.51
CA VAL A 113 7.59 -15.59 -11.36
C VAL A 113 7.18 -15.16 -12.78
N GLY A 114 7.76 -14.05 -13.24
CA GLY A 114 7.50 -13.42 -14.54
C GLY A 114 6.52 -12.26 -14.50
N ASP A 115 5.98 -11.97 -13.31
CA ASP A 115 4.94 -11.00 -13.02
C ASP A 115 5.06 -10.65 -11.53
N GLU A 116 6.24 -10.11 -11.19
CA GLU A 116 6.65 -9.87 -9.82
C GLU A 116 6.01 -8.58 -9.29
N GLY A 117 5.36 -8.62 -8.12
CA GLY A 117 4.67 -7.43 -7.62
C GLY A 117 5.58 -6.42 -6.91
N TRP A 118 6.83 -6.78 -6.58
CA TRP A 118 7.72 -5.97 -5.75
C TRP A 118 9.06 -5.76 -6.45
N PHE A 119 9.52 -4.52 -6.51
CA PHE A 119 10.77 -4.17 -7.19
C PHE A 119 11.68 -3.34 -6.29
N ALA A 120 12.99 -3.59 -6.41
CA ALA A 120 14.03 -2.84 -5.71
C ALA A 120 14.85 -2.00 -6.69
N PRO A 121 14.76 -0.66 -6.62
CA PRO A 121 15.79 0.21 -7.15
C PRO A 121 17.13 -0.07 -6.47
N THR A 122 18.16 -0.32 -7.28
CA THR A 122 19.55 -0.56 -6.84
C THR A 122 20.49 0.59 -7.25
N TYR A 123 19.97 1.54 -8.00
CA TYR A 123 20.68 2.69 -8.54
C TYR A 123 19.70 3.87 -8.73
N ILE A 124 20.17 5.09 -8.46
CA ILE A 124 19.44 6.33 -8.73
C ILE A 124 20.02 6.99 -9.99
N PRO A 125 19.23 7.14 -11.08
CA PRO A 125 19.68 7.86 -12.27
C PRO A 125 19.97 9.33 -12.00
N THR A 126 21.02 9.87 -12.65
CA THR A 126 21.33 11.31 -12.58
C THR A 126 20.18 12.19 -13.05
N SER A 127 19.38 11.72 -14.01
CA SER A 127 18.16 12.42 -14.45
C SER A 127 17.16 12.65 -13.32
N TRP A 128 17.16 11.80 -12.29
CA TRP A 128 16.30 11.98 -11.12
C TRP A 128 16.87 13.04 -10.18
N SER A 129 18.19 13.09 -10.00
CA SER A 129 18.86 14.16 -9.25
C SER A 129 18.61 15.54 -9.88
N ASP A 130 18.48 15.63 -11.20
CA ASP A 130 18.22 16.89 -11.91
C ASP A 130 16.71 17.25 -12.00
N ALA A 131 15.81 16.35 -11.58
CA ALA A 131 14.36 16.49 -11.71
C ALA A 131 13.70 17.39 -10.65
N GLY A 132 14.46 17.92 -9.69
CA GLY A 132 13.92 18.70 -8.58
C GLY A 132 14.87 19.79 -8.07
N PRO A 133 14.45 20.54 -7.03
CA PRO A 133 15.21 21.68 -6.53
C PRO A 133 16.50 21.29 -5.79
N GLY A 134 16.68 20.01 -5.44
CA GLY A 134 17.88 19.45 -4.82
C GLY A 134 18.45 18.30 -5.65
N SER A 135 19.63 17.81 -5.26
CA SER A 135 20.35 16.75 -5.98
C SER A 135 20.04 15.33 -5.52
N ASP A 136 19.15 15.15 -4.55
CA ASP A 136 18.74 13.84 -4.04
C ASP A 136 17.69 13.24 -4.98
N GLY A 137 18.12 12.28 -5.82
CA GLY A 137 17.27 11.75 -6.87
C GLY A 137 16.12 10.90 -6.34
N SER A 138 16.31 10.20 -5.21
CA SER A 138 15.22 9.45 -4.59
C SER A 138 14.15 10.39 -4.01
N PHE A 139 14.57 11.48 -3.37
CA PHE A 139 13.66 12.50 -2.89
C PHE A 139 12.86 13.12 -4.03
N ASN A 140 13.53 13.48 -5.14
CA ASN A 140 12.88 14.05 -6.31
C ASN A 140 11.84 13.08 -6.92
N TYR A 141 12.09 11.77 -6.90
CA TYR A 141 11.14 10.75 -7.34
C TYR A 141 9.91 10.65 -6.44
N PHE A 142 10.08 10.65 -5.11
CA PHE A 142 8.97 10.64 -4.16
C PHE A 142 8.16 11.94 -4.12
N MET A 143 8.73 13.05 -4.61
CA MET A 143 8.04 14.33 -4.80
C MET A 143 7.40 14.47 -6.19
N ALA A 144 7.52 13.44 -7.04
CA ALA A 144 7.10 13.49 -8.44
C ALA A 144 7.65 14.72 -9.17
N GLY A 145 8.99 14.87 -9.19
CA GLY A 145 9.69 15.94 -9.89
C GLY A 145 9.47 15.98 -11.41
N LEU A 146 10.13 16.93 -12.08
CA LEU A 146 10.06 17.09 -13.54
C LEU A 146 10.53 15.81 -14.24
N GLY A 147 9.69 15.26 -15.12
CA GLY A 147 9.96 14.00 -15.79
C GLY A 147 9.77 12.74 -14.94
N LEU A 148 9.36 12.89 -13.67
CA LEU A 148 9.08 11.82 -12.70
C LEU A 148 7.61 11.79 -12.24
N GLY A 149 6.73 12.49 -12.96
CA GLY A 149 5.30 12.54 -12.72
C GLY A 149 4.73 13.96 -12.60
N TYR A 150 5.56 15.00 -12.47
CA TYR A 150 5.07 16.38 -12.36
C TYR A 150 4.19 16.78 -13.55
N ASN A 151 2.94 17.18 -13.30
CA ASN A 151 1.94 17.48 -14.31
C ASN A 151 1.77 16.38 -15.38
N GLY A 152 1.96 15.11 -14.99
CA GLY A 152 1.84 13.96 -15.88
C GLY A 152 3.05 13.70 -16.79
N ASN A 153 4.20 14.37 -16.58
CA ASN A 153 5.40 14.13 -17.39
C ASN A 153 6.28 13.01 -16.80
N GLU A 154 6.62 12.02 -17.64
CA GLU A 154 7.34 10.80 -17.25
C GLU A 154 8.57 10.51 -18.14
N GLU A 155 9.18 11.54 -18.74
CA GLU A 155 10.29 11.36 -19.69
C GLU A 155 11.53 10.67 -19.10
N HIS A 156 11.65 10.62 -17.77
CA HIS A 156 12.75 9.95 -17.06
C HIS A 156 12.39 8.56 -16.52
N LEU A 157 11.21 8.03 -16.85
CA LEU A 157 10.69 6.77 -16.31
C LEU A 157 10.65 5.60 -17.33
N GLU A 158 10.97 5.80 -18.60
CA GLU A 158 10.81 4.73 -19.62
C GLU A 158 11.87 3.61 -19.58
N LYS A 159 13.13 3.96 -19.27
CA LYS A 159 14.28 3.05 -19.32
C LYS A 159 15.15 3.21 -18.08
N VAL A 160 14.54 2.99 -16.93
CA VAL A 160 15.20 3.18 -15.64
C VAL A 160 16.12 1.97 -15.38
N PRO A 161 17.45 2.15 -15.32
CA PRO A 161 18.37 1.06 -15.04
C PRO A 161 18.29 0.63 -13.57
N GLY A 162 18.61 -0.63 -13.29
CA GLY A 162 18.84 -1.10 -11.94
C GLY A 162 17.58 -1.26 -11.08
N VAL A 163 16.41 -1.41 -11.68
CA VAL A 163 15.17 -1.81 -10.99
C VAL A 163 15.04 -3.33 -11.04
N VAL A 164 15.14 -3.99 -9.89
CA VAL A 164 15.22 -5.45 -9.78
C VAL A 164 13.89 -6.03 -9.30
N PRO A 165 13.22 -6.89 -10.10
CA PRO A 165 12.05 -7.62 -9.61
C PRO A 165 12.46 -8.58 -8.50
N LEU A 166 11.78 -8.52 -7.36
CA LEU A 166 12.10 -9.27 -6.16
C LEU A 166 11.33 -10.59 -6.12
N ARG A 167 12.08 -11.68 -6.03
CA ARG A 167 11.57 -13.02 -5.79
C ARG A 167 11.82 -13.47 -4.35
N ALA A 168 11.51 -14.72 -4.02
CA ALA A 168 11.50 -15.21 -2.63
C ALA A 168 12.80 -14.95 -1.87
N SER A 169 13.96 -15.12 -2.51
CA SER A 169 15.25 -14.83 -1.91
C SER A 169 15.40 -13.35 -1.58
N GLY A 170 15.08 -12.44 -2.52
CA GLY A 170 15.18 -10.99 -2.32
C GLY A 170 14.24 -10.47 -1.24
N ILE A 171 12.97 -10.90 -1.25
CA ILE A 171 11.98 -10.51 -0.24
C ILE A 171 12.39 -11.00 1.15
N SER A 172 12.90 -12.24 1.24
CA SER A 172 13.39 -12.82 2.50
C SER A 172 14.58 -12.05 3.10
N MET A 173 15.45 -11.48 2.26
CA MET A 173 16.58 -10.64 2.72
C MET A 173 16.13 -9.35 3.40
N LEU A 174 14.92 -8.86 3.08
CA LEU A 174 14.34 -7.64 3.61
C LEU A 174 13.55 -7.85 4.91
N LYS A 175 13.50 -9.08 5.44
CA LYS A 175 12.87 -9.32 6.75
C LYS A 175 13.45 -8.42 7.85
N GLY A 176 12.54 -7.87 8.65
CA GLY A 176 12.81 -6.89 9.70
C GLY A 176 13.15 -5.49 9.21
N LYS A 177 13.13 -5.21 7.90
CA LYS A 177 13.36 -3.86 7.35
C LYS A 177 12.06 -3.09 7.21
N THR A 178 12.15 -1.80 7.43
CA THR A 178 11.09 -0.84 7.12
C THR A 178 11.23 -0.42 5.66
N VAL A 179 10.13 -0.45 4.92
CA VAL A 179 9.99 -0.09 3.52
C VAL A 179 9.23 1.23 3.41
N TYR A 180 9.63 2.05 2.45
CA TYR A 180 8.83 3.15 1.91
C TYR A 180 8.72 2.95 0.40
N ALA A 181 7.50 2.86 -0.11
CA ALA A 181 7.27 2.46 -1.49
C ALA A 181 6.28 3.37 -2.21
N VAL A 182 6.50 3.53 -3.52
CA VAL A 182 5.49 4.02 -4.46
C VAL A 182 4.70 2.81 -4.97
N VAL A 183 3.38 2.94 -4.99
CA VAL A 183 2.45 1.91 -5.48
C VAL A 183 1.93 2.33 -6.85
N TYR A 184 2.07 1.46 -7.84
CA TYR A 184 1.60 1.63 -9.21
C TYR A 184 0.18 1.11 -9.37
N GLU A 185 -0.54 1.69 -10.32
CA GLU A 185 -1.90 1.25 -10.71
C GLU A 185 -1.87 0.17 -11.79
N ASP A 186 -0.78 0.04 -12.56
CA ASP A 186 -0.64 -0.95 -13.63
C ASP A 186 0.71 -1.70 -13.47
N ASP A 187 0.80 -2.89 -14.09
CA ASP A 187 1.98 -3.75 -14.15
C ASP A 187 3.28 -3.01 -14.49
N LEU A 188 4.31 -3.24 -13.69
CA LEU A 188 5.67 -2.80 -13.94
C LEU A 188 6.42 -3.80 -14.83
N SER A 189 6.91 -3.31 -15.97
CA SER A 189 7.64 -4.15 -16.93
C SER A 189 9.16 -4.00 -16.83
N VAL A 190 9.85 -5.14 -16.87
CA VAL A 190 11.31 -5.22 -16.87
C VAL A 190 11.82 -5.87 -18.14
N ASN A 191 12.79 -5.23 -18.79
CA ASN A 191 13.58 -5.84 -19.84
C ASN A 191 14.88 -6.42 -19.26
N TYR A 192 15.22 -7.64 -19.65
CA TYR A 192 16.37 -8.37 -19.09
C TYR A 192 17.66 -8.16 -19.87
N THR A 193 17.59 -7.73 -21.13
CA THR A 193 18.76 -7.49 -21.98
C THR A 193 18.48 -6.39 -23.01
N PRO A 194 18.97 -5.15 -22.83
CA PRO A 194 19.68 -4.64 -21.65
C PRO A 194 18.78 -4.51 -20.40
N PHE A 195 19.34 -4.57 -19.20
CA PHE A 195 18.58 -4.59 -17.95
C PHE A 195 18.03 -3.21 -17.55
N TYR A 196 16.72 -2.99 -17.71
CA TYR A 196 16.01 -1.76 -17.32
C TYR A 196 14.53 -2.04 -17.05
N ALA A 197 13.86 -1.14 -16.33
CA ALA A 197 12.41 -1.15 -16.15
C ALA A 197 11.75 0.06 -16.83
N ASN A 198 10.47 -0.11 -17.18
CA ASN A 198 9.58 0.99 -17.50
C ASN A 198 8.72 1.28 -16.26
N LEU A 199 8.86 2.50 -15.74
CA LEU A 199 8.22 3.00 -14.54
C LEU A 199 7.18 4.08 -14.86
N LYS A 200 6.73 4.16 -16.12
CA LYS A 200 5.62 5.02 -16.55
C LYS A 200 4.29 4.40 -16.16
N GLY A 201 3.30 5.23 -15.90
CA GLY A 201 1.96 4.81 -15.54
C GLY A 201 1.41 5.59 -14.37
N GLU A 202 0.13 5.35 -14.10
CA GLU A 202 -0.54 5.96 -12.97
C GLU A 202 -0.04 5.36 -11.65
N ASN A 203 -0.18 6.13 -10.57
CA ASN A 203 0.21 5.69 -9.25
C ASN A 203 -1.00 5.75 -8.32
N LEU A 204 -1.12 4.75 -7.46
CA LEU A 204 -2.04 4.74 -6.33
C LEU A 204 -1.54 5.64 -5.20
N GLY A 205 -0.22 5.79 -5.08
CA GLY A 205 0.39 6.67 -4.09
C GLY A 205 1.58 6.05 -3.38
N VAL A 206 1.65 6.19 -2.06
CA VAL A 206 2.76 5.69 -1.24
C VAL A 206 2.31 4.92 -0.01
N VAL A 207 3.12 3.95 0.40
CA VAL A 207 2.92 3.14 1.61
C VAL A 207 4.21 3.00 2.41
N ALA A 208 4.06 2.72 3.70
CA ALA A 208 5.17 2.33 4.56
C ALA A 208 4.77 1.12 5.41
N PHE A 209 5.70 0.17 5.54
CA PHE A 209 5.49 -1.01 6.37
C PHE A 209 6.82 -1.65 6.77
N THR A 210 6.81 -2.46 7.83
CA THR A 210 7.93 -3.34 8.18
C THR A 210 7.61 -4.75 7.73
N ILE A 211 8.51 -5.41 7.01
CA ILE A 211 8.38 -6.83 6.66
C ILE A 211 8.72 -7.66 7.89
N LEU A 212 7.74 -8.41 8.41
CA LEU A 212 7.89 -9.20 9.63
C LEU A 212 8.33 -10.63 9.31
N GLU A 213 7.65 -11.24 8.34
CA GLU A 213 7.89 -12.61 7.91
C GLU A 213 7.61 -12.77 6.42
N VAL A 214 8.20 -13.80 5.80
CA VAL A 214 7.97 -14.16 4.40
C VAL A 214 7.61 -15.64 4.39
N VAL A 215 6.41 -15.95 3.92
CA VAL A 215 5.79 -17.28 4.03
C VAL A 215 5.57 -17.83 2.63
N GLU A 216 5.92 -19.10 2.40
CA GLU A 216 5.61 -19.77 1.13
C GLU A 216 4.10 -19.65 0.86
N SER A 217 3.73 -19.31 -0.38
CA SER A 217 2.32 -19.11 -0.71
C SER A 217 1.56 -20.41 -0.48
N LYS A 218 0.48 -20.34 0.32
CA LYS A 218 -0.37 -21.50 0.63
C LYS A 218 -1.38 -21.80 -0.48
N GLU A 219 -1.63 -20.81 -1.35
CA GLU A 219 -2.56 -20.86 -2.46
C GLU A 219 -1.94 -20.18 -3.69
N GLY A 220 -2.32 -20.61 -4.89
CA GLY A 220 -1.81 -20.06 -6.15
C GLY A 220 -1.24 -21.09 -7.12
N SER A 221 -0.60 -20.59 -8.18
CA SER A 221 -0.02 -21.41 -9.23
C SER A 221 1.33 -22.00 -8.79
N SER A 222 1.92 -22.87 -9.61
CA SER A 222 3.29 -23.34 -9.37
C SER A 222 4.35 -22.22 -9.47
N SER A 223 3.97 -21.00 -9.89
CA SER A 223 4.83 -19.81 -10.00
C SER A 223 4.58 -18.75 -8.94
N SER A 224 3.61 -18.93 -8.04
CA SER A 224 3.33 -17.95 -7.00
C SER A 224 4.56 -17.66 -6.13
N LEU A 225 4.85 -16.38 -5.98
CA LEU A 225 5.87 -15.89 -5.04
C LEU A 225 5.31 -15.93 -3.62
N PRO A 226 6.18 -15.87 -2.59
CA PRO A 226 5.73 -15.94 -1.22
C PRO A 226 4.87 -14.73 -0.82
N VAL A 227 4.10 -14.89 0.24
CA VAL A 227 3.36 -13.80 0.87
C VAL A 227 4.25 -13.12 1.91
N ALA A 228 4.27 -11.80 1.90
CA ALA A 228 4.95 -11.00 2.92
C ALA A 228 3.98 -10.65 4.04
N ILE A 229 4.28 -11.04 5.27
CA ILE A 229 3.55 -10.56 6.45
C ILE A 229 4.19 -9.25 6.87
N VAL A 230 3.41 -8.16 6.83
CA VAL A 230 3.91 -6.82 7.09
C VAL A 230 3.16 -6.18 8.25
N ARG A 231 3.84 -5.28 8.98
CA ARG A 231 3.18 -4.33 9.89
C ARG A 231 3.13 -2.98 9.22
N ILE A 232 1.95 -2.40 9.10
CA ILE A 232 1.77 -1.05 8.56
C ILE A 232 2.48 -0.04 9.48
N GLU A 233 3.28 0.83 8.89
CA GLU A 233 3.98 1.90 9.60
C GLU A 233 3.41 3.26 9.18
N ASP A 234 3.62 4.30 9.99
CA ASP A 234 3.19 5.66 9.63
C ASP A 234 4.08 6.21 8.50
N ALA A 235 3.55 6.23 7.28
CA ALA A 235 4.24 6.75 6.09
C ALA A 235 4.66 8.23 6.23
N SER A 236 3.90 9.04 6.99
CA SER A 236 4.26 10.44 7.26
C SER A 236 5.53 10.55 8.09
N LEU A 237 5.75 9.59 9.00
CA LEU A 237 6.98 9.50 9.77
C LEU A 237 8.11 8.86 8.95
N VAL A 238 7.84 7.74 8.28
CA VAL A 238 8.84 6.97 7.54
C VAL A 238 9.42 7.77 6.37
N SER A 239 8.63 8.64 5.73
CA SER A 239 9.12 9.56 4.69
C SER A 239 10.20 10.54 5.16
N THR A 240 10.41 10.68 6.48
CA THR A 240 11.49 11.50 7.05
C THR A 240 12.79 10.71 7.29
N TYR A 241 12.78 9.40 7.10
CA TYR A 241 13.94 8.55 7.31
C TYR A 241 14.91 8.64 6.12
N PRO A 242 16.20 8.38 6.34
CA PRO A 242 17.13 8.14 5.23
C PRO A 242 16.60 7.03 4.33
N LEU A 243 16.44 7.31 3.04
CA LEU A 243 16.05 6.32 2.03
C LEU A 243 17.27 5.50 1.62
N MET A 244 17.06 4.19 1.50
CA MET A 244 18.10 3.20 1.29
C MET A 244 17.81 2.36 0.04
N LEU A 245 18.79 2.19 -0.83
CA LEU A 245 18.77 1.24 -1.93
C LEU A 245 19.18 -0.16 -1.46
N PHE A 246 18.52 -1.17 -1.99
CA PHE A 246 18.87 -2.57 -1.74
C PHE A 246 19.94 -3.05 -2.74
N SER A 247 21.17 -2.58 -2.55
CA SER A 247 22.29 -2.71 -3.50
C SER A 247 22.69 -4.14 -3.91
N ASN A 248 22.31 -5.17 -3.15
CA ASN A 248 22.57 -6.58 -3.49
C ASN A 248 21.28 -7.39 -3.66
N ALA A 249 20.21 -6.77 -4.15
CA ALA A 249 19.02 -7.47 -4.61
C ALA A 249 19.42 -8.57 -5.63
N PRO A 250 18.99 -9.83 -5.45
CA PRO A 250 19.28 -10.90 -6.39
C PRO A 250 18.63 -10.60 -7.75
N ILE A 251 19.44 -10.44 -8.80
CA ILE A 251 18.95 -10.12 -10.15
C ILE A 251 18.54 -11.42 -10.86
N PRO A 252 17.26 -11.59 -11.23
CA PRO A 252 16.85 -12.71 -12.08
C PRO A 252 17.41 -12.56 -13.49
N PHE A 253 17.71 -13.68 -14.15
CA PHE A 253 18.33 -13.64 -15.48
C PHE A 253 17.29 -13.59 -16.61
N SER A 254 16.05 -13.95 -16.33
CA SER A 254 14.89 -13.75 -17.22
C SER A 254 13.60 -13.63 -16.42
N SER A 255 12.51 -13.31 -17.11
CA SER A 255 11.17 -13.31 -16.52
C SER A 255 10.77 -14.67 -15.94
N SER A 256 11.26 -15.78 -16.51
CA SER A 256 10.88 -17.12 -16.04
C SER A 256 11.88 -17.74 -15.07
N GLU A 257 13.09 -17.20 -14.94
CA GLU A 257 14.17 -17.91 -14.26
C GLU A 257 15.13 -16.99 -13.48
N PRO A 258 15.61 -17.42 -12.29
CA PRO A 258 15.32 -18.71 -11.65
C PRO A 258 13.90 -18.79 -11.08
N MET A 259 13.36 -20.00 -10.96
CA MET A 259 12.09 -20.27 -10.27
C MET A 259 12.18 -20.10 -8.73
N ASP A 260 12.54 -18.90 -8.27
CA ASP A 260 12.81 -18.53 -6.87
C ASP A 260 11.53 -18.23 -6.10
N ILE A 261 10.73 -19.27 -5.83
CA ILE A 261 9.42 -19.16 -5.16
C ILE A 261 9.46 -19.52 -3.66
N LYS A 262 10.55 -20.11 -3.17
CA LYS A 262 10.63 -20.67 -1.82
C LYS A 262 11.45 -19.78 -0.88
N PRO A 263 10.85 -19.23 0.18
CA PRO A 263 11.60 -18.48 1.19
C PRO A 263 12.66 -19.36 1.86
N SER A 264 13.90 -18.89 1.90
CA SER A 264 14.97 -19.54 2.65
C SER A 264 15.12 -18.88 4.01
N ILE A 265 15.30 -19.68 5.07
CA ILE A 265 15.68 -19.17 6.39
C ILE A 265 17.14 -18.70 6.43
N ASN A 266 17.98 -19.18 5.50
CA ASN A 266 19.39 -18.85 5.39
C ASN A 266 19.60 -17.97 4.15
N VAL A 267 19.19 -16.71 4.25
CA VAL A 267 19.45 -15.70 3.23
C VAL A 267 20.60 -14.79 3.64
N ALA A 268 21.32 -14.27 2.64
CA ALA A 268 22.33 -13.25 2.88
C ALA A 268 21.68 -12.00 3.50
N SER A 269 22.43 -11.20 4.25
CA SER A 269 21.90 -9.92 4.73
C SER A 269 21.73 -8.94 3.56
N ALA A 270 20.65 -8.17 3.59
CA ALA A 270 20.49 -7.03 2.70
C ALA A 270 21.59 -5.99 2.96
N LYS A 271 22.27 -5.57 1.89
CA LYS A 271 23.23 -4.46 1.87
C LYS A 271 22.48 -3.21 1.46
N LEU A 272 22.31 -2.33 2.43
CA LEU A 272 21.63 -1.05 2.27
C LEU A 272 22.66 0.05 2.10
N VAL A 273 22.48 0.87 1.06
CA VAL A 273 23.29 2.07 0.79
C VAL A 273 22.34 3.23 0.64
N ASP A 274 22.79 4.45 0.96
CA ASP A 274 21.92 5.62 0.85
C ASP A 274 21.46 5.85 -0.61
N ALA A 275 20.26 6.40 -0.77
CA ALA A 275 19.60 6.62 -2.06
C ALA A 275 19.73 8.07 -2.60
N TRP A 276 20.92 8.67 -2.52
CA TRP A 276 21.14 10.04 -3.04
C TRP A 276 21.29 10.08 -4.57
#